data_AF-A0A9W7MRI1-F1
#
_entry.id   AF-A0A9W7MRI1-F1
#
_cell.length_a   1.000
_cell.length_b   1.000
_cell.length_c   1.000
_cell.angle_alpha   90.00
_cell.angle_beta   90.00
_cell.angle_gamma   90.00
#
_symmetry.space_group_name_H-M   'P 1'
#
loop_
_entity.id
_entity.type
_entity.pdbx_description
1 polymer ?
#
loop_
_entity_poly.entity_id
_entity_poly.type
_entity_poly.pdbx_seq_one_letter_code
_entity_poly.pdbx_strand_id
1 'polypeptide(L)'
;MHCSVVNRLNSLFAKFVWGPNSQRSVHWISWENMCKSVDNGGLGLVDLQMKNSALLSKWLWRFGNEPDSLWRRVVCAKYGLEVNRLLPCGPNQSKASWI
;
A
#
# COMPACT_ATOMS: atom_id res chain seq x y z
N MET A 1 1.98 1.59 0.44
CA MET A 1 3.30 0.97 0.65
C MET A 1 4.21 1.38 -0.52
N HIS A 2 5.48 1.73 -0.28
CA HIS A 2 6.38 2.12 -1.38
C HIS A 2 6.75 0.92 -2.26
N CYS A 3 6.89 1.12 -3.57
CA CYS A 3 7.19 0.02 -4.52
C CYS A 3 8.46 -0.75 -4.15
N SER A 4 9.47 -0.07 -3.59
CA SER A 4 10.70 -0.74 -3.14
C SER A 4 10.47 -1.75 -2.01
N VAL A 5 9.52 -1.48 -1.11
CA VAL A 5 9.17 -2.39 0.00
C VAL A 5 8.45 -3.61 -0.53
N VAL A 6 7.50 -3.40 -1.46
CA VAL A 6 6.78 -4.49 -2.12
C VAL A 6 7.75 -5.40 -2.87
N ASN A 7 8.67 -4.82 -3.64
CA ASN A 7 9.66 -5.59 -4.40
C ASN A 7 10.61 -6.38 -3.49
N ARG A 8 10.99 -5.81 -2.34
CA ARG A 8 11.83 -6.49 -1.35
C ARG A 8 11.10 -7.67 -0.71
N LEU A 9 9.82 -7.51 -0.37
CA LEU A 9 9.00 -8.61 0.16
C LEU A 9 8.77 -9.70 -0.88
N ASN A 10 8.43 -9.34 -2.11
CA ASN A 10 8.30 -10.29 -3.22
C ASN A 10 9.60 -11.06 -3.46
N SER A 11 10.75 -10.39 -3.34
CA SER A 11 12.06 -11.03 -3.45
C SER A 11 12.34 -12.00 -2.30
N LEU A 12 11.92 -11.69 -1.07
CA LEU A 12 12.03 -12.60 0.08
C LEU A 12 11.13 -13.83 -0.10
N PHE A 13 9.90 -13.63 -0.56
CA PHE A 13 9.00 -14.74 -0.82
C PHE A 13 9.49 -15.61 -1.99
N ALA A 14 10.00 -15.01 -3.06
CA ALA A 14 10.62 -15.73 -4.16
C ALA A 14 11.83 -16.55 -3.69
N LYS A 15 12.67 -16.01 -2.80
CA LYS A 15 13.78 -16.76 -2.18
C LYS A 15 13.32 -17.89 -1.28
N PHE A 16 12.19 -17.73 -0.61
CA PHE A 16 11.59 -18.82 0.17
C PHE A 16 11.10 -19.95 -0.74
N VAL A 17 10.41 -19.61 -1.84
CA VAL A 17 9.87 -20.58 -2.80
C VAL A 17 10.98 -21.29 -3.59
N TRP A 18 12.01 -20.55 -4.01
CA TRP A 18 13.09 -21.07 -4.86
C TRP A 18 14.38 -21.46 -4.13
N GLY A 19 14.42 -21.29 -2.80
CA GLY A 19 15.55 -21.67 -1.95
C GLY A 19 16.67 -20.61 -1.82
N PRO A 20 17.50 -20.71 -0.77
CA PRO A 20 18.51 -19.71 -0.41
C PRO A 20 19.77 -19.67 -1.29
N ASN A 21 20.01 -20.66 -2.15
CA ASN A 21 21.25 -20.80 -2.94
C ASN A 21 21.17 -20.04 -4.27
N SER A 22 21.15 -18.71 -4.20
CA SER A 22 20.85 -17.80 -5.31
C SER A 22 22.02 -17.46 -6.24
N GLN A 23 22.98 -18.38 -6.46
CA GLN A 23 23.96 -18.17 -7.55
C GLN A 23 23.44 -18.68 -8.90
N ARG A 24 22.51 -19.66 -8.92
CA ARG A 24 21.92 -20.25 -10.14
C ARG A 24 20.50 -20.82 -9.94
N SER A 25 19.66 -20.24 -9.08
CA SER A 25 18.26 -20.66 -9.02
C SER A 25 17.51 -20.13 -10.25
N VAL A 26 17.21 -21.02 -11.20
CA VAL A 26 16.38 -20.69 -12.35
C VAL A 26 14.98 -20.34 -11.84
N HIS A 27 14.57 -19.08 -11.99
CA HIS A 27 13.19 -18.68 -11.74
C HIS A 27 12.33 -19.20 -12.89
N TRP A 28 11.75 -20.38 -12.72
CA TRP A 28 10.92 -21.03 -13.75
C TRP A 28 9.67 -20.21 -14.09
N ILE A 29 9.15 -19.45 -13.13
CA ILE A 29 7.93 -18.66 -13.25
C ILE A 29 8.17 -17.32 -12.56
N SER A 30 7.78 -16.22 -13.20
CA SER A 30 7.85 -14.89 -12.60
C SER A 30 6.95 -14.81 -11.37
N TRP A 31 7.36 -14.02 -10.36
CA TRP A 31 6.58 -13.85 -9.14
C TRP A 31 5.14 -13.39 -9.42
N GLU A 32 4.98 -12.48 -10.38
CA GLU A 32 3.67 -11.99 -10.83
C GLU A 32 2.76 -13.10 -11.38
N ASN A 33 3.33 -14.04 -12.14
CA ASN A 33 2.56 -15.17 -12.67
C ASN A 33 2.15 -16.15 -11.57
N MET A 34 2.94 -16.31 -10.50
CA MET A 34 2.52 -17.12 -9.35
C MET A 34 1.37 -16.49 -8.57
N CYS A 35 1.31 -15.15 -8.55
CA CYS A 35 0.27 -14.42 -7.84
C CYS A 35 -1.11 -14.46 -8.52
N LYS A 36 -1.18 -14.93 -9.77
CA LYS A 36 -2.47 -15.16 -10.45
C LYS A 36 -3.27 -16.26 -9.75
N SER A 37 -4.58 -16.20 -9.86
CA SER A 37 -5.45 -17.26 -9.35
C SER A 37 -5.15 -18.61 -10.02
N VAL A 38 -5.47 -19.70 -9.34
CA VAL A 38 -5.31 -21.07 -9.88
C VAL A 38 -6.07 -21.22 -11.20
N ASP A 39 -7.26 -20.64 -11.29
CA ASP A 39 -8.08 -20.63 -12.52
C ASP A 39 -7.41 -19.92 -13.69
N ASN A 40 -6.49 -18.98 -13.41
CA ASN A 40 -5.72 -18.23 -14.40
C ASN A 40 -4.29 -18.79 -14.58
N GLY A 41 -4.05 -20.04 -14.15
CA GLY A 41 -2.76 -20.72 -14.31
C GLY A 41 -1.66 -20.25 -13.37
N GLY A 42 -2.01 -19.51 -12.31
CA GLY A 42 -1.09 -19.14 -11.23
C GLY A 42 -1.16 -20.09 -10.04
N LEU A 43 -0.40 -19.76 -8.99
CA LEU A 43 -0.35 -20.55 -7.76
C LEU A 43 -1.31 -20.01 -6.68
N GLY A 44 -2.04 -18.93 -6.97
CA GLY A 44 -2.90 -18.24 -6.01
C GLY A 44 -2.15 -17.49 -4.90
N LEU A 45 -0.85 -17.23 -5.08
CA LEU A 45 -0.07 -16.48 -4.10
C LEU A 45 -0.56 -15.04 -4.00
N VAL A 46 -0.40 -14.44 -2.82
CA VAL A 46 -0.94 -13.11 -2.56
C VAL A 46 -0.13 -12.03 -3.28
N ASP A 47 -0.76 -11.32 -4.21
CA ASP A 47 -0.20 -10.08 -4.76
C ASP A 47 -0.25 -8.96 -3.70
N LEU A 48 0.92 -8.61 -3.17
CA LEU A 48 1.07 -7.53 -2.20
C LEU A 48 0.70 -6.15 -2.75
N GLN A 49 0.85 -5.90 -4.06
CA GLN A 49 0.42 -4.64 -4.65
C GLN A 49 -1.09 -4.52 -4.59
N MET A 50 -1.80 -5.55 -5.08
CA MET A 50 -3.25 -5.61 -5.02
C MET A 50 -3.78 -5.54 -3.58
N LYS A 51 -3.18 -6.27 -2.64
CA LYS A 51 -3.56 -6.18 -1.22
C LYS A 51 -3.32 -4.79 -0.63
N ASN A 52 -2.18 -4.16 -0.92
CA ASN A 52 -1.90 -2.81 -0.45
C ASN A 52 -2.92 -1.80 -1.00
N SER A 53 -3.28 -1.89 -2.28
CA SER A 53 -4.31 -1.04 -2.89
C SER A 53 -5.67 -1.27 -2.23
N ALA A 54 -6.10 -2.53 -2.07
CA ALA A 54 -7.37 -2.86 -1.41
C ALA A 54 -7.41 -2.36 0.05
N LEU A 55 -6.32 -2.53 0.80
CA LEU A 55 -6.21 -2.03 2.17
C LEU A 55 -6.25 -0.50 2.21
N LEU A 56 -5.52 0.19 1.34
CA LEU A 56 -5.55 1.65 1.26
C LEU A 56 -6.97 2.16 0.95
N SER A 57 -7.66 1.55 -0.02
CA SER A 57 -9.05 1.89 -0.33
C SER A 57 -9.98 1.66 0.86
N LYS A 58 -9.83 0.55 1.59
CA LYS A 58 -10.59 0.28 2.82
C LYS A 58 -10.31 1.35 3.88
N TRP A 59 -9.05 1.71 4.10
CA TRP A 59 -8.67 2.74 5.06
C TRP A 59 -9.18 4.12 4.67
N LEU A 60 -9.14 4.47 3.39
CA LEU A 60 -9.69 5.72 2.88
C LEU A 60 -11.21 5.78 3.05
N TRP A 61 -11.91 4.68 2.77
CA TRP A 61 -13.35 4.57 3.00
C TRP A 61 -13.69 4.74 4.49
N ARG A 62 -12.96 4.05 5.39
CA ARG A 62 -13.13 4.22 6.84
C ARG A 62 -12.81 5.63 7.30
N PHE A 63 -11.79 6.25 6.71
CA PHE A 63 -11.44 7.63 7.00
C PHE A 63 -12.60 8.58 6.70
N GLY A 64 -13.38 8.34 5.65
CA GLY A 64 -14.60 9.12 5.39
C GLY A 64 -15.76 8.81 6.33
N ASN A 65 -16.01 7.53 6.60
CA ASN A 65 -17.21 7.06 7.31
C ASN A 65 -17.11 7.10 8.84
N GLU A 66 -15.90 7.17 9.42
CA GLU A 66 -15.69 7.15 10.88
C GLU A 66 -15.14 8.50 11.42
N PRO A 67 -15.91 9.61 11.39
CA PRO A 67 -15.44 10.94 11.81
C PRO A 67 -15.01 11.07 13.25
N ASP A 68 -15.72 10.40 14.15
CA ASP A 68 -15.50 10.55 15.59
C ASP A 68 -14.43 9.59 16.14
N SER A 69 -13.79 8.81 15.27
CA SER A 69 -12.80 7.82 15.68
C SER A 69 -11.50 8.49 16.14
N LEU A 70 -10.95 8.00 17.27
CA LEU A 70 -9.70 8.52 17.84
C LEU A 70 -8.53 8.43 16.86
N TRP A 71 -8.45 7.34 16.09
CA TRP A 71 -7.38 7.14 15.11
C TRP A 71 -7.44 8.20 14.00
N ARG A 72 -8.63 8.58 13.51
CA ARG A 72 -8.80 9.65 12.52
C ARG A 72 -8.33 10.97 13.07
N ARG A 73 -8.71 11.31 14.32
CA ARG A 73 -8.26 12.54 14.99
C ARG A 73 -6.74 12.62 15.10
N VAL A 74 -6.08 11.53 15.48
CA VAL A 74 -4.61 11.45 15.57
C VAL A 74 -3.96 11.63 14.19
N VAL A 75 -4.51 10.99 13.15
CA VAL A 75 -4.03 11.15 11.77
C VAL A 75 -4.22 12.59 11.28
N CYS A 76 -5.40 13.18 11.49
CA CYS A 76 -5.67 14.58 11.15
C CYS A 76 -4.70 15.54 11.85
N ALA A 77 -4.48 15.37 13.15
CA ALA A 77 -3.57 16.20 13.92
C ALA A 77 -2.11 16.06 13.45
N LYS A 78 -1.67 14.84 13.14
CA LYS A 78 -0.30 14.58 12.67
C LYS A 78 0.00 15.20 11.31
N TYR A 79 -0.98 15.17 10.40
CA TYR A 79 -0.79 15.60 9.01
C TYR A 79 -1.46 16.95 8.68
N GLY A 80 -1.99 17.66 9.68
CA GLY A 80 -2.65 18.96 9.49
C GLY A 80 -3.90 18.90 8.61
N LEU A 81 -4.61 17.76 8.61
CA LEU A 81 -5.79 17.57 7.77
C LEU A 81 -7.03 18.09 8.51
N GLU A 82 -7.83 18.91 7.81
CA GLU A 82 -9.16 19.32 8.26
C GLU A 82 -10.01 18.07 8.52
N VAL A 83 -10.58 17.96 9.74
CA VAL A 83 -11.29 16.75 10.19
C VAL A 83 -12.42 16.37 9.23
N ASN A 84 -13.00 17.29 8.46
CA ASN A 84 -14.09 17.03 7.53
C ASN A 84 -13.70 16.93 6.05
N ARG A 85 -12.40 16.90 5.68
CA ARG A 85 -11.98 16.77 4.28
C ARG A 85 -11.25 15.46 4.00
N LEU A 86 -11.66 14.82 2.91
CA LEU A 86 -11.03 13.61 2.37
C LEU A 86 -9.71 13.89 1.62
N LEU A 87 -9.47 15.14 1.22
CA LEU A 87 -8.29 15.55 0.45
C LEU A 87 -7.71 16.86 1.00
N PRO A 88 -6.37 17.00 1.05
CA PRO A 88 -5.74 18.28 1.36
C PRO A 88 -6.14 19.31 0.30
N CYS A 89 -6.62 20.48 0.72
CA CYS A 89 -6.73 21.60 -0.20
C CYS A 89 -5.32 21.99 -0.65
N GLY A 90 -5.17 22.36 -1.92
CA GLY A 90 -3.96 23.04 -2.40
C GLY A 90 -3.59 24.24 -1.53
N PRO A 91 -2.37 24.77 -1.67
CA PRO A 91 -1.81 25.77 -0.75
C PRO A 91 -2.80 26.93 -0.55
N ASN A 92 -3.25 27.09 0.70
CA ASN A 92 -4.11 28.18 1.12
C ASN A 92 -3.36 29.51 0.90
N GLN A 93 -3.76 30.30 -0.11
CA GLN A 93 -3.29 31.68 -0.31
C GLN A 93 -3.97 32.68 0.64
N SER A 94 -4.36 32.28 1.84
CA SER A 94 -5.10 33.16 2.76
C SER A 94 -4.37 33.28 4.08
N LYS A 95 -3.27 34.05 4.03
CA LYS A 95 -2.71 34.95 5.06
C LYS A 95 -1.18 34.95 5.00
N ALA A 96 -0.64 35.72 4.06
CA ALA A 96 0.66 36.37 4.21
C ALA A 96 0.45 37.86 4.00
N SER A 97 -0.31 38.48 4.92
CA SER A 97 -0.19 39.91 5.16
C SER A 97 0.82 40.03 6.29
N TRP A 98 2.08 40.23 5.92
CA TRP A 98 3.13 40.60 6.83
C TRP A 98 3.32 42.10 6.69
N ILE A 99 3.00 42.83 7.77
CA ILE A 99 3.87 43.90 8.23
C ILE A 99 5.22 43.26 8.57
#